data_AF-A0A4Y2VJ59-F1
#
_entry.id   AF-A0A4Y2VJ59-F1
#
_cell.length_a   1.000
_cell.length_b   1.000
_cell.length_c   1.000
_cell.angle_alpha   90.00
_cell.angle_beta   90.00
_cell.angle_gamma   90.00
#
_symmetry.space_group_name_H-M   'P 1'
#
loop_
_entity.id
_entity.type
_entity.pdbx_description
1 polymer ?
#
loop_
_entity_poly.entity_id
_entity_poly.type
_entity_poly.pdbx_seq_one_letter_code
_entity_poly.pdbx_strand_id
1 'polypeptide(L)'
;MFNSANPKNKIKTLHSLTIVFWNANGVRNRSADISNFLEEHSPDIFLIQETKLRPEINFSIPNYDVYRTDRPQRNNAPTQGGGTGILIKKSLPHHHIPTPQLHFVEATSISLNLTNKEPFTVTSIYIPPDTDPTLYTLDLESLIQLGPNPIICGDFNAQHQNWGSPINTTRGKELVRFTQVLGMEILAPPSPTRFGFNSATILDLAVIKDFILPFSIISLPELDSDHNPVKLTFQLKFTTLHNIVTTHTDWTKFQNYLKNQTDYRPLKINSNTDIEIAVEKFTKNLQNAHRFATKTVKKSTATYIHANIKDLIKTRNKTKKAGQTLRNPLIKTELNRIEKLIKKLDKNSRQKDETEELEAFNTEDGTL
;
A
#
# COMPACT_ATOMS: atom_id res chain seq x y z
N MET A 1 -7.77 -16.27 41.39
CA MET A 1 -7.08 -16.94 40.28
C MET A 1 -7.90 -16.74 39.01
N PHE A 2 -7.57 -15.74 38.21
CA PHE A 2 -8.08 -15.65 36.84
C PHE A 2 -6.90 -15.93 35.92
N ASN A 3 -6.96 -17.06 35.23
CA ASN A 3 -5.97 -17.48 34.25
C ASN A 3 -5.93 -16.45 33.12
N SER A 4 -4.95 -15.54 33.16
CA SER A 4 -4.59 -14.72 32.02
C SER A 4 -3.86 -15.63 31.02
N ALA A 5 -4.63 -16.36 30.22
CA ALA A 5 -4.10 -16.95 29.00
C ALA A 5 -3.74 -15.79 28.07
N ASN A 6 -2.52 -15.27 28.22
CA ASN A 6 -1.87 -14.45 27.20
C ASN A 6 -1.96 -15.28 25.91
N PRO A 7 -2.67 -14.84 24.86
CA PRO A 7 -2.68 -15.59 23.62
C PRO A 7 -1.22 -15.71 23.20
N LYS A 8 -0.69 -16.93 23.17
CA LYS A 8 0.70 -17.19 22.74
C LYS A 8 0.80 -16.66 21.32
N ASN A 9 1.36 -15.47 21.14
CA ASN A 9 1.65 -14.91 19.83
C ASN A 9 2.54 -15.93 19.13
N LYS A 10 2.01 -16.60 18.10
CA LYS A 10 2.80 -17.55 17.34
C LYS A 10 3.79 -16.75 16.51
N ILE A 11 5.07 -17.00 16.68
CA ILE A 11 6.09 -16.43 15.80
C ILE A 11 5.98 -17.18 14.47
N LYS A 12 5.72 -16.45 13.38
CA LYS A 12 5.74 -17.01 12.02
C LYS A 12 7.05 -16.60 11.36
N THR A 13 7.81 -17.57 10.87
CA THR A 13 8.98 -17.30 10.04
C THR A 13 8.52 -17.19 8.58
N LEU A 14 8.90 -16.10 7.93
CA LEU A 14 8.74 -15.86 6.51
C LEU A 14 10.12 -15.92 5.85
N HIS A 15 10.14 -16.38 4.60
CA HIS A 15 11.35 -16.55 3.80
C HIS A 15 11.45 -15.55 2.65
N SER A 16 10.40 -14.75 2.45
CA SER A 16 10.33 -13.76 1.40
C SER A 16 9.51 -12.56 1.83
N LEU A 17 9.89 -11.38 1.32
CA LEU A 17 9.08 -10.16 1.39
C LEU A 17 8.57 -9.85 -0.01
N THR A 18 7.25 -9.85 -0.20
CA THR A 18 6.62 -9.54 -1.50
C THR A 18 6.00 -8.16 -1.50
N ILE A 19 6.54 -7.29 -2.35
CA ILE A 19 6.04 -5.94 -2.61
C ILE A 19 5.43 -5.92 -4.00
N VAL A 20 4.19 -5.48 -4.12
CA VAL A 20 3.58 -5.15 -5.42
C VAL A 20 3.47 -3.64 -5.52
N PHE A 21 3.70 -3.05 -6.68
CA PHE A 21 3.44 -1.64 -6.95
C PHE A 21 2.70 -1.43 -8.26
N TRP A 22 1.78 -0.46 -8.29
CA TRP A 22 0.87 -0.28 -9.41
C TRP A 22 0.38 1.16 -9.53
N ASN A 23 0.59 1.78 -10.71
CA ASN A 23 -0.17 2.96 -11.09
C ASN A 23 -1.62 2.57 -11.41
N ALA A 24 -2.50 2.86 -10.46
CA ALA A 24 -3.88 2.47 -10.51
C ALA A 24 -4.69 3.32 -11.48
N ASN A 25 -4.27 4.55 -11.78
CA ASN A 25 -5.10 5.50 -12.54
C ASN A 25 -6.53 5.59 -11.95
N GLY A 26 -6.62 5.65 -10.62
CA GLY A 26 -7.85 5.71 -9.82
C GLY A 26 -8.32 4.37 -9.24
N VAL A 27 -8.66 4.35 -7.95
CA VAL A 27 -9.07 3.12 -7.23
C VAL A 27 -10.56 3.01 -6.88
N ARG A 28 -11.32 4.12 -6.94
CA ARG A 28 -12.69 4.23 -6.37
C ARG A 28 -13.68 3.15 -6.85
N ASN A 29 -13.59 2.77 -8.12
CA ASN A 29 -14.51 1.81 -8.74
C ASN A 29 -13.83 0.46 -9.02
N ARG A 30 -12.78 0.13 -8.25
CA ARG A 30 -11.94 -1.06 -8.48
C ARG A 30 -11.74 -1.90 -7.22
N SER A 31 -12.58 -1.71 -6.20
CA SER A 31 -12.41 -2.46 -4.94
C SER A 31 -12.57 -3.97 -5.11
N ALA A 32 -13.47 -4.45 -5.98
CA ALA A 32 -13.58 -5.88 -6.28
C ALA A 32 -12.32 -6.41 -6.98
N ASP A 33 -11.78 -5.67 -7.95
CA ASP A 33 -10.56 -6.03 -8.69
C ASP A 33 -9.34 -6.09 -7.76
N ILE A 34 -9.17 -5.05 -6.94
CA ILE A 34 -8.10 -4.97 -5.92
C ILE A 34 -8.27 -6.08 -4.88
N SER A 35 -9.49 -6.35 -4.41
CA SER A 35 -9.73 -7.39 -3.41
C SER A 35 -9.44 -8.79 -3.97
N ASN A 36 -9.86 -9.09 -5.21
CA ASN A 36 -9.52 -10.35 -5.86
C ASN A 36 -8.00 -10.50 -6.05
N PHE A 37 -7.33 -9.43 -6.48
CA PHE A 37 -5.88 -9.44 -6.66
C PHE A 37 -5.13 -9.68 -5.33
N LEU A 38 -5.57 -9.04 -4.24
CA LEU A 38 -5.00 -9.22 -2.91
C LEU A 38 -5.27 -10.60 -2.32
N GLU A 39 -6.40 -11.22 -2.66
CA GLU A 39 -6.73 -12.60 -2.30
C GLU A 39 -5.81 -13.61 -3.04
N GLU A 40 -5.62 -13.40 -4.35
CA GLU A 40 -4.85 -14.30 -5.22
C GLU A 40 -3.33 -14.19 -5.00
N HIS A 41 -2.79 -12.97 -4.95
CA HIS A 41 -1.35 -12.74 -4.85
C HIS A 41 -0.85 -12.59 -3.41
N SER A 42 -1.73 -12.23 -2.48
CA SER A 42 -1.43 -11.97 -1.06
C SER A 42 -0.10 -11.22 -0.83
N PRO A 43 0.13 -10.06 -1.47
CA PRO A 43 1.37 -9.31 -1.28
C PRO A 43 1.51 -8.86 0.16
N ASP A 44 2.75 -8.79 0.67
CA ASP A 44 3.02 -8.28 2.02
C ASP A 44 2.79 -6.77 2.09
N ILE A 45 3.15 -6.08 1.01
CA ILE A 45 2.97 -4.65 0.81
C ILE A 45 2.46 -4.41 -0.62
N PHE A 46 1.41 -3.61 -0.78
CA PHE A 46 0.89 -3.18 -2.07
C PHE A 46 0.93 -1.64 -2.15
N LEU A 47 1.82 -1.13 -2.98
CA LEU A 47 2.05 0.29 -3.23
C LEU A 47 1.18 0.75 -4.40
N ILE A 48 0.48 1.86 -4.24
CA ILE A 48 -0.47 2.36 -5.24
C ILE A 48 -0.07 3.78 -5.62
N GLN A 49 0.01 4.04 -6.93
CA GLN A 49 0.18 5.37 -7.50
C GLN A 49 -1.09 5.80 -8.22
N GLU A 50 -1.29 7.12 -8.36
CA GLU A 50 -2.52 7.72 -8.87
C GLU A 50 -3.78 7.13 -8.22
N THR A 51 -3.86 7.18 -6.89
CA THR A 51 -5.06 6.71 -6.17
C THR A 51 -6.31 7.49 -6.60
N LYS A 52 -6.15 8.78 -6.95
CA LYS A 52 -7.22 9.74 -7.26
C LYS A 52 -8.28 9.80 -6.16
N LEU A 53 -7.86 9.52 -4.93
CA LEU A 53 -8.68 9.66 -3.74
C LEU A 53 -8.64 11.10 -3.25
N ARG A 54 -9.64 11.43 -2.44
CA ARG A 54 -9.72 12.68 -1.70
C ARG A 54 -9.80 12.36 -0.21
N PRO A 55 -9.41 13.28 0.69
CA PRO A 55 -9.42 13.04 2.13
C PRO A 55 -10.78 12.54 2.66
N GLU A 56 -11.89 12.98 2.05
CA GLU A 56 -13.24 12.62 2.48
C GLU A 56 -13.68 11.21 2.05
N ILE A 57 -12.95 10.59 1.12
CA ILE A 57 -13.28 9.25 0.62
C ILE A 57 -12.61 8.21 1.51
N ASN A 58 -13.44 7.44 2.22
CA ASN A 58 -12.96 6.27 2.95
C ASN A 58 -12.47 5.19 1.98
N PHE A 59 -11.26 4.69 2.23
CA PHE A 59 -10.68 3.59 1.48
C PHE A 59 -10.02 2.64 2.47
N SER A 60 -10.64 1.49 2.70
CA SER A 60 -10.17 0.47 3.64
C SER A 60 -10.18 -0.89 2.96
N ILE A 61 -9.22 -1.73 3.35
CA ILE A 61 -9.08 -3.09 2.83
C ILE A 61 -8.91 -4.04 4.03
N PRO A 62 -9.72 -5.09 4.15
CA PRO A 62 -9.58 -6.06 5.24
C PRO A 62 -8.17 -6.65 5.31
N ASN A 63 -7.64 -6.79 6.53
CA ASN A 63 -6.30 -7.34 6.83
C ASN A 63 -5.09 -6.49 6.39
N TYR A 64 -5.31 -5.30 5.82
CA TYR A 64 -4.26 -4.33 5.53
C TYR A 64 -4.47 -3.05 6.33
N ASP A 65 -3.38 -2.45 6.79
CA ASP A 65 -3.35 -1.04 7.19
C ASP A 65 -3.12 -0.19 5.93
N VAL A 66 -3.78 0.96 5.87
CA VAL A 66 -3.78 1.86 4.71
C VAL A 66 -3.14 3.17 5.10
N TYR A 67 -2.05 3.52 4.44
CA TYR A 67 -1.41 4.84 4.52
C TYR A 67 -1.51 5.49 3.15
N ARG A 68 -1.80 6.79 3.10
CA ARG A 68 -1.91 7.51 1.83
C ARG A 68 -1.60 8.99 1.96
N THR A 69 -1.20 9.56 0.85
CA THR A 69 -1.00 10.99 0.65
C THR A 69 -1.90 11.39 -0.51
N ASP A 70 -2.98 12.11 -0.20
CA ASP A 70 -3.95 12.55 -1.21
C ASP A 70 -3.48 13.89 -1.82
N ARG A 71 -3.56 14.03 -3.15
CA ARG A 71 -3.19 15.28 -3.82
C ARG A 71 -4.16 16.39 -3.36
N PRO A 72 -3.67 17.53 -2.83
CA PRO A 72 -4.54 18.62 -2.40
C PRO A 72 -5.27 19.24 -3.61
N GLN A 73 -6.50 19.68 -3.37
CA GLN A 73 -7.32 20.32 -4.39
C GLN A 73 -6.76 21.71 -4.73
N ARG A 74 -6.55 21.99 -6.02
CA ARG A 74 -6.31 23.37 -6.50
C ARG A 74 -7.63 23.96 -7.00
N ASN A 75 -8.03 25.11 -6.45
CA ASN A 75 -9.09 25.99 -6.95
C ASN A 75 -10.45 25.33 -7.22
N ASN A 76 -10.95 24.48 -6.32
CA ASN A 76 -12.25 23.79 -6.45
C ASN A 76 -12.44 22.93 -7.72
N ALA A 77 -11.41 22.75 -8.56
CA ALA A 77 -11.43 21.82 -9.67
C ALA A 77 -11.30 20.38 -9.13
N PRO A 78 -11.93 19.37 -9.76
CA PRO A 78 -11.65 17.97 -9.44
C PRO A 78 -10.14 17.72 -9.53
N THR A 79 -9.56 17.01 -8.56
CA THR A 79 -8.16 16.58 -8.66
C THR A 79 -8.01 15.68 -9.89
N GLN A 80 -7.45 16.24 -10.96
CA GLN A 80 -7.14 15.48 -12.17
C GLN A 80 -5.82 14.73 -11.95
N GLY A 81 -5.89 13.61 -11.23
CA GLY A 81 -4.75 12.71 -11.02
C GLY A 81 -4.03 12.87 -9.69
N GLY A 82 -2.97 12.08 -9.54
CA GLY A 82 -2.15 12.01 -8.32
C GLY A 82 -2.74 11.19 -7.18
N GLY A 83 -2.08 11.28 -6.04
CA GLY A 83 -2.28 10.50 -4.83
C GLY A 83 -1.44 9.23 -4.82
N THR A 84 -0.80 8.96 -3.69
CA THR A 84 -0.06 7.71 -3.44
C THR A 84 -0.63 6.99 -2.22
N GLY A 85 -0.48 5.67 -2.18
CA GLY A 85 -0.92 4.86 -1.05
C GLY A 85 -0.08 3.60 -0.83
N ILE A 86 -0.16 3.07 0.38
CA ILE A 86 0.47 1.83 0.82
C ILE A 86 -0.60 1.01 1.56
N LEU A 87 -0.84 -0.20 1.07
CA LEU A 87 -1.54 -1.25 1.80
C LEU A 87 -0.49 -2.20 2.36
N ILE A 88 -0.41 -2.36 3.67
CA ILE A 88 0.54 -3.26 4.32
C ILE A 88 -0.18 -4.25 5.23
N LYS A 89 0.19 -5.54 5.18
CA LYS A 89 -0.46 -6.55 6.02
C LYS A 89 -0.31 -6.17 7.50
N LYS A 90 -1.43 -6.18 8.24
CA LYS A 90 -1.48 -5.88 9.68
C LYS A 90 -0.55 -6.74 10.56
N SER A 91 -0.13 -7.90 10.05
CA SER A 91 0.80 -8.79 10.74
C SER A 91 2.26 -8.36 10.67
N LEU A 92 2.61 -7.41 9.80
CA LEU A 92 3.97 -6.91 9.67
C LEU A 92 4.18 -5.79 10.69
N PRO A 93 5.29 -5.76 11.45
CA PRO A 93 5.57 -4.64 12.35
C PRO A 93 5.98 -3.42 11.53
N HIS A 94 5.20 -2.34 11.60
CA HIS A 94 5.45 -1.15 10.82
C HIS A 94 4.89 0.10 11.51
N HIS A 95 5.28 1.27 11.01
CA HIS A 95 4.65 2.54 11.37
C HIS A 95 4.71 3.54 10.20
N HIS A 96 3.79 4.50 10.20
CA HIS A 96 3.78 5.59 9.23
C HIS A 96 4.98 6.51 9.44
N ILE A 97 5.64 6.89 8.34
CA ILE A 97 6.62 7.97 8.35
C ILE A 97 5.91 9.20 7.77
N PRO A 98 5.81 10.32 8.50
CA PRO A 98 5.28 11.56 7.93
C PRO A 98 6.03 11.92 6.65
N THR A 99 5.30 12.07 5.54
CA THR A 99 5.92 12.45 4.26
C THR A 99 6.60 13.83 4.42
N PRO A 100 7.86 13.99 4.01
CA PRO A 100 8.50 15.30 3.96
C PRO A 100 7.78 16.22 2.98
N GLN A 101 8.09 17.52 3.01
CA GLN A 101 7.58 18.43 2.00
C GLN A 101 8.25 18.14 0.65
N LEU A 102 7.47 17.62 -0.30
CA LEU A 102 7.91 17.28 -1.65
C LEU A 102 7.34 18.29 -2.65
N HIS A 103 8.13 18.65 -3.66
CA HIS A 103 7.78 19.69 -4.65
C HIS A 103 7.59 19.14 -6.07
N PHE A 104 8.24 18.02 -6.37
CA PHE A 104 8.41 17.46 -7.71
C PHE A 104 7.81 16.06 -7.81
N VAL A 105 7.73 15.33 -6.70
CA VAL A 105 7.18 13.97 -6.64
C VAL A 105 6.05 13.86 -5.63
N GLU A 106 5.22 12.84 -5.79
CA GLU A 106 4.25 12.43 -4.79
C GLU A 106 4.69 11.12 -4.15
N ALA A 107 4.61 11.04 -2.82
CA ALA A 107 5.03 9.85 -2.13
C ALA A 107 4.31 9.62 -0.80
N THR A 108 4.21 8.34 -0.44
CA THR A 108 3.79 7.87 0.88
C THR A 108 4.82 6.88 1.37
N SER A 109 5.25 7.00 2.62
CA SER A 109 6.32 6.19 3.20
C SER A 109 5.90 5.51 4.50
N ILE A 110 6.38 4.29 4.70
CA ILE A 110 6.29 3.57 5.98
C ILE A 110 7.67 3.07 6.38
N SER A 111 7.85 2.87 7.69
CA SER A 111 8.99 2.15 8.23
C SER A 111 8.55 0.72 8.54
N LEU A 112 9.23 -0.25 7.93
CA LEU A 112 9.05 -1.69 8.15
C LEU A 112 10.12 -2.18 9.13
N ASN A 113 9.67 -2.63 10.29
CA ASN A 113 10.53 -3.03 11.41
C ASN A 113 10.58 -4.55 11.51
N LEU A 114 11.52 -5.18 10.79
CA LEU A 114 11.70 -6.63 10.86
C LEU A 114 12.57 -7.00 12.06
N THR A 115 12.21 -8.06 12.79
CA THR A 115 12.97 -8.51 13.96
C THR A 115 14.42 -8.83 13.59
N ASN A 116 15.37 -8.34 14.39
CA ASN A 116 16.82 -8.52 14.20
C ASN A 116 17.35 -7.96 12.86
N LYS A 117 16.71 -6.92 12.32
CA LYS A 117 17.18 -6.18 11.15
C LYS A 117 17.06 -4.69 11.40
N GLU A 118 17.93 -3.92 10.75
CA GLU A 118 17.70 -2.48 10.64
C GLU A 118 16.37 -2.22 9.90
N PRO A 119 15.66 -1.12 10.22
CA PRO A 119 14.41 -0.78 9.56
C PRO A 119 14.59 -0.59 8.05
N PHE A 120 13.58 -1.00 7.29
CA PHE A 120 13.44 -0.65 5.88
C PHE A 120 12.46 0.51 5.75
N THR A 121 12.81 1.51 4.97
CA THR A 121 11.82 2.51 4.55
C THR A 121 11.22 2.06 3.24
N VAL A 122 9.90 1.91 3.18
CA VAL A 122 9.19 1.51 1.95
C VAL A 122 8.34 2.68 1.48
N THR A 123 8.56 3.12 0.25
CA THR A 123 7.94 4.30 -0.32
C THR A 123 7.20 3.95 -1.62
N SER A 124 5.92 4.31 -1.69
CA SER A 124 5.19 4.41 -2.96
C SER A 124 5.48 5.77 -3.56
N ILE A 125 6.07 5.82 -4.76
CA ILE A 125 6.41 7.09 -5.46
C ILE A 125 5.65 7.23 -6.77
N TYR A 126 5.22 8.44 -7.08
CA TYR A 126 4.74 8.84 -8.40
C TYR A 126 5.46 10.12 -8.82
N ILE A 127 6.11 10.10 -9.99
CA ILE A 127 6.71 11.29 -10.59
C ILE A 127 5.80 11.77 -11.71
N PRO A 128 5.05 12.88 -11.52
CA PRO A 128 4.20 13.44 -12.56
C PRO A 128 4.96 13.65 -13.88
N PRO A 129 4.32 13.42 -15.04
CA PRO A 129 4.98 13.55 -16.34
C PRO A 129 5.40 15.01 -16.66
N ASP A 130 4.73 15.99 -16.06
CA ASP A 130 4.98 17.42 -16.19
C ASP A 130 6.05 17.97 -15.22
N THR A 131 6.51 17.16 -14.26
CA THR A 131 7.63 17.50 -13.37
C THR A 131 8.92 17.73 -14.14
N ASP A 132 9.69 18.74 -13.72
CA ASP A 132 11.04 18.99 -14.24
C ASP A 132 11.89 17.71 -14.24
N PRO A 133 12.48 17.32 -15.38
CA PRO A 133 13.13 16.03 -15.52
C PRO A 133 14.46 15.90 -14.76
N THR A 134 14.91 16.95 -14.06
CA THR A 134 16.16 16.97 -13.28
C THR A 134 15.93 17.21 -11.79
N LEU A 135 15.01 18.10 -11.43
CA LEU A 135 14.83 18.54 -10.04
C LEU A 135 14.13 17.52 -9.13
N TYR A 136 13.44 16.52 -9.69
CA TYR A 136 12.80 15.46 -8.92
C TYR A 136 13.77 14.66 -8.03
N THR A 137 15.07 14.70 -8.34
CA THR A 137 16.11 14.03 -7.56
C THR A 137 16.32 14.64 -6.18
N LEU A 138 16.00 15.93 -5.97
CA LEU A 138 16.05 16.59 -4.66
C LEU A 138 15.05 15.97 -3.67
N ASP A 139 13.84 15.71 -4.18
CA ASP A 139 12.79 15.02 -3.45
C ASP A 139 13.15 13.55 -3.23
N LEU A 140 13.76 12.90 -4.23
CA LEU A 140 14.20 11.51 -4.12
C LEU A 140 15.30 11.34 -3.05
N GLU A 141 16.24 12.28 -2.97
CA GLU A 141 17.25 12.33 -1.91
C GLU A 141 16.60 12.45 -0.52
N SER A 142 15.60 13.33 -0.39
CA SER A 142 14.85 13.48 0.86
C SER A 142 14.14 12.18 1.27
N LEU A 143 13.60 11.41 0.31
CA LEU A 143 12.98 10.12 0.56
C LEU A 143 13.98 9.03 0.98
N ILE A 144 15.19 9.04 0.39
CA ILE A 144 16.28 8.12 0.74
C ILE A 144 16.76 8.34 2.17
N GLN A 145 16.81 9.60 2.61
CA GLN A 145 17.26 9.96 3.96
C GLN A 145 16.27 9.61 5.08
N LEU A 146 15.06 9.12 4.75
CA LEU A 146 14.06 8.71 5.75
C LEU A 146 14.48 7.47 6.56
N GLY A 147 15.45 6.68 6.09
CA GLY A 147 15.93 5.53 6.84
C GLY A 147 17.13 4.83 6.20
N PRO A 148 17.75 3.86 6.90
CA PRO A 148 19.03 3.27 6.49
C PRO A 148 18.91 2.35 5.26
N ASN A 149 17.74 1.75 5.04
CA ASN A 149 17.46 0.79 3.97
C ASN A 149 16.22 1.21 3.15
N PRO A 150 16.34 2.22 2.27
CA PRO A 150 15.24 2.70 1.45
C PRO A 150 14.90 1.72 0.31
N ILE A 151 13.60 1.51 0.12
CA ILE A 151 12.97 0.78 -0.98
C ILE A 151 11.89 1.69 -1.56
N ILE A 152 12.18 2.30 -2.71
CA ILE A 152 11.29 3.27 -3.35
C ILE A 152 10.75 2.65 -4.64
N CYS A 153 9.46 2.36 -4.69
CA CYS A 153 8.84 1.74 -5.87
C CYS A 153 7.64 2.51 -6.37
N GLY A 154 7.45 2.51 -7.69
CA GLY A 154 6.28 3.11 -8.31
C GLY A 154 6.59 3.60 -9.71
N ASP A 155 5.82 4.59 -10.17
CA ASP A 155 5.90 5.12 -11.53
C ASP A 155 6.85 6.33 -11.58
N PHE A 156 8.04 6.10 -12.13
CA PHE A 156 9.06 7.13 -12.29
C PHE A 156 8.84 7.99 -13.54
N ASN A 157 7.97 7.56 -14.47
CA ASN A 157 7.82 8.17 -15.78
C ASN A 157 9.19 8.40 -16.50
N ALA A 158 10.14 7.48 -16.28
CA ALA A 158 11.51 7.56 -16.76
C ALA A 158 11.82 6.37 -17.68
N GLN A 159 12.47 6.63 -18.81
CA GLN A 159 12.85 5.59 -19.78
C GLN A 159 14.35 5.60 -19.97
N HIS A 160 14.95 4.42 -19.92
CA HIS A 160 16.36 4.21 -20.22
C HIS A 160 16.60 2.78 -20.71
N GLN A 161 17.60 2.63 -21.58
CA GLN A 161 18.00 1.35 -22.15
C GLN A 161 18.52 0.36 -21.10
N ASN A 162 19.07 0.85 -19.99
CA ASN A 162 19.54 0.02 -18.85
C ASN A 162 18.45 -0.89 -18.29
N TRP A 163 17.18 -0.50 -18.40
CA TRP A 163 16.03 -1.32 -17.99
C TRP A 163 15.13 -1.69 -19.15
N GLY A 164 15.68 -1.76 -20.37
CA GLY A 164 14.96 -2.29 -21.54
C GLY A 164 13.98 -1.33 -22.21
N SER A 165 14.03 -0.03 -21.91
CA SER A 165 13.28 0.96 -22.70
C SER A 165 13.95 1.22 -24.06
N PRO A 166 13.20 1.54 -25.12
CA PRO A 166 13.76 1.79 -26.45
C PRO A 166 14.52 3.13 -26.56
N ILE A 167 14.27 4.06 -25.64
CA ILE A 167 14.84 5.41 -25.63
C ILE A 167 15.38 5.78 -24.25
N ASN A 168 16.27 6.78 -24.22
CA ASN A 168 16.78 7.40 -23.00
C ASN A 168 16.18 8.80 -22.86
N THR A 169 15.21 8.97 -21.96
CA THR A 169 14.69 10.30 -21.62
C THR A 169 15.66 11.04 -20.71
N THR A 170 15.57 12.38 -20.65
CA THR A 170 16.36 13.19 -19.69
C THR A 170 16.17 12.69 -18.27
N ARG A 171 14.92 12.39 -17.89
CA ARG A 171 14.58 11.82 -16.59
C ARG A 171 15.25 10.45 -16.35
N GLY A 172 15.27 9.58 -17.35
CA GLY A 172 15.95 8.28 -17.24
C GLY A 172 17.47 8.42 -17.08
N LYS A 173 18.10 9.33 -17.83
CA LYS A 173 19.54 9.62 -17.69
C LYS A 173 19.88 10.18 -16.31
N GLU A 174 19.05 11.08 -15.80
CA GLU A 174 19.25 11.65 -14.47
C GLU A 174 19.06 10.61 -13.37
N LEU A 175 18.07 9.71 -13.49
CA LEU A 175 17.88 8.62 -12.53
C LEU A 175 19.10 7.69 -12.47
N VAL A 176 19.68 7.34 -13.62
CA VAL A 176 20.90 6.53 -13.69
C VAL A 176 22.06 7.26 -13.01
N ARG A 177 22.28 8.54 -13.34
CA ARG A 177 23.36 9.33 -12.74
C ARG A 177 23.19 9.43 -11.22
N PHE A 178 22.00 9.75 -10.77
CA PHE A 178 21.66 9.91 -9.35
C PHE A 178 21.91 8.61 -8.56
N THR A 179 21.41 7.48 -9.07
CA THR A 179 21.59 6.18 -8.41
C THR A 179 23.04 5.71 -8.39
N GLN A 180 23.81 5.97 -9.46
CA GLN A 180 25.26 5.68 -9.49
C GLN A 180 26.03 6.49 -8.43
N VAL A 181 25.71 7.77 -8.27
CA VAL A 181 26.38 8.63 -7.26
C VAL A 181 26.10 8.16 -5.84
N LEU A 182 24.88 7.72 -5.56
CA LEU A 182 24.46 7.29 -4.23
C LEU A 182 24.69 5.80 -3.92
N GLY A 183 25.23 5.03 -4.87
CA GLY A 183 25.41 3.58 -4.70
C GLY A 183 24.09 2.83 -4.55
N MET A 184 23.11 3.18 -5.38
CA MET A 184 21.79 2.57 -5.41
C MET A 184 21.58 1.77 -6.69
N GLU A 185 20.67 0.81 -6.63
CA GLU A 185 20.29 -0.03 -7.76
C GLU A 185 18.89 0.30 -8.26
N ILE A 186 18.73 0.22 -9.59
CA ILE A 186 17.44 0.32 -10.27
C ILE A 186 17.01 -1.08 -10.66
N LEU A 187 15.92 -1.57 -10.08
CA LEU A 187 15.30 -2.83 -10.43
C LEU A 187 14.11 -2.59 -11.35
N ALA A 188 14.07 -3.33 -12.45
CA ALA A 188 13.01 -3.27 -13.43
C ALA A 188 12.55 -4.68 -13.83
N PRO A 189 11.25 -4.88 -14.11
CA PRO A 189 10.78 -6.14 -14.67
C PRO A 189 11.32 -6.33 -16.11
N PRO A 190 11.46 -7.58 -16.57
CA PRO A 190 11.96 -7.88 -17.92
C PRO A 190 10.95 -7.57 -19.04
N SER A 191 9.74 -7.14 -18.69
CA SER A 191 8.66 -6.85 -19.64
C SER A 191 7.99 -5.51 -19.35
N PRO A 192 7.37 -4.87 -20.38
CA PRO A 192 6.74 -3.56 -20.23
C PRO A 192 5.74 -3.49 -19.08
N THR A 193 5.68 -2.32 -18.44
CA THR A 193 4.79 -2.05 -17.32
C THR A 193 3.63 -1.15 -17.74
N ARG A 194 3.82 -0.26 -18.72
CA ARG A 194 2.76 0.59 -19.28
C ARG A 194 2.49 0.26 -20.75
N PHE A 195 1.21 0.21 -21.10
CA PHE A 195 0.72 -0.13 -22.44
C PHE A 195 -0.15 0.99 -23.00
N GLY A 196 0.44 1.85 -23.83
CA GLY A 196 -0.30 2.83 -24.62
C GLY A 196 -0.92 2.22 -25.87
N PHE A 197 -1.61 3.05 -26.65
CA PHE A 197 -2.25 2.63 -27.90
C PHE A 197 -1.26 1.96 -28.88
N ASN A 198 -0.11 2.61 -29.10
CA ASN A 198 0.96 2.14 -29.98
C ASN A 198 2.31 1.97 -29.24
N SER A 199 2.29 1.84 -27.92
CA SER A 199 3.53 1.79 -27.12
C SER A 199 3.49 0.74 -26.01
N ALA A 200 4.68 0.29 -25.65
CA ALA A 200 4.97 -0.54 -24.47
C ALA A 200 6.24 0.03 -23.83
N THR A 201 6.17 0.47 -22.58
CA THR A 201 7.30 1.09 -21.90
C THR A 201 7.46 0.53 -20.50
N ILE A 202 8.68 0.58 -19.97
CA ILE A 202 9.01 0.20 -18.59
C ILE A 202 9.21 1.51 -17.82
N LEU A 203 8.20 1.91 -17.06
CA LEU A 203 8.17 3.15 -16.29
C LEU A 203 8.07 2.91 -14.78
N ASP A 204 7.54 1.74 -14.42
CA ASP A 204 7.35 1.33 -13.05
C ASP A 204 8.60 0.59 -12.58
N LEU A 205 9.35 1.20 -11.67
CA LEU A 205 10.68 0.77 -11.23
C LEU A 205 10.72 0.65 -9.71
N ALA A 206 11.73 -0.05 -9.20
CA ALA A 206 12.15 0.04 -7.81
C ALA A 206 13.58 0.59 -7.73
N VAL A 207 13.81 1.55 -6.84
CA VAL A 207 15.12 2.09 -6.50
C VAL A 207 15.43 1.66 -5.07
N ILE A 208 16.51 0.90 -4.91
CA ILE A 208 16.91 0.32 -3.62
C ILE A 208 18.36 0.67 -3.33
N LYS A 209 18.70 0.71 -2.04
CA LYS A 209 20.11 0.72 -1.64
C LYS A 209 20.74 -0.61 -2.06
N ASP A 210 21.99 -0.58 -2.52
CA ASP A 210 22.72 -1.80 -2.86
C ASP A 210 22.87 -2.68 -1.60
N PHE A 211 22.11 -3.76 -1.56
CA PHE A 211 22.26 -4.83 -0.59
C PHE A 211 22.01 -6.18 -1.29
N ILE A 212 22.84 -7.18 -0.96
CA ILE A 212 22.83 -8.50 -1.60
C ILE A 212 21.64 -9.32 -1.09
N LEU A 213 20.44 -9.07 -1.62
CA LEU A 213 19.28 -9.94 -1.45
C LEU A 213 18.87 -10.51 -2.82
N PRO A 214 18.81 -11.85 -2.98
CA PRO A 214 18.23 -12.44 -4.18
C PRO A 214 16.78 -11.97 -4.34
N PHE A 215 16.41 -11.54 -5.54
CA PHE A 215 15.06 -11.05 -5.81
C PHE A 215 14.50 -11.60 -7.13
N SER A 216 13.19 -11.53 -7.27
CA SER A 216 12.49 -11.70 -8.55
C SER A 216 11.57 -10.51 -8.78
N ILE A 217 11.57 -9.94 -9.98
CA ILE A 217 10.72 -8.82 -10.36
C ILE A 217 10.00 -9.11 -11.69
N ILE A 218 8.67 -9.01 -11.69
CA ILE A 218 7.84 -9.33 -12.87
C ILE A 218 6.68 -8.33 -13.04
N SER A 219 6.36 -8.01 -14.29
CA SER A 219 5.15 -7.25 -14.66
C SER A 219 3.98 -8.22 -14.86
N LEU A 220 2.85 -7.94 -14.21
CA LEU A 220 1.65 -8.78 -14.22
C LEU A 220 0.56 -8.16 -15.12
N PRO A 221 0.09 -8.83 -16.17
CA PRO A 221 -0.95 -8.34 -17.10
C PRO A 221 -2.35 -8.41 -16.47
N GLU A 222 -2.50 -7.81 -15.29
CA GLU A 222 -3.67 -7.86 -14.43
C GLU A 222 -4.08 -6.45 -14.01
N LEU A 223 -5.20 -6.35 -13.29
CA LEU A 223 -5.86 -5.10 -12.88
C LEU A 223 -6.31 -4.21 -14.04
N ASP A 224 -7.30 -3.37 -13.78
CA ASP A 224 -7.85 -2.42 -14.76
C ASP A 224 -7.00 -1.15 -14.71
N SER A 225 -5.98 -1.04 -15.54
CA SER A 225 -5.17 0.17 -15.78
C SER A 225 -4.35 -0.05 -17.06
N ASP A 226 -3.92 1.04 -17.69
CA ASP A 226 -2.91 0.99 -18.75
C ASP A 226 -1.52 0.58 -18.22
N HIS A 227 -1.33 0.65 -16.90
CA HIS A 227 -0.21 0.04 -16.20
C HIS A 227 -0.55 -1.38 -15.68
N ASN A 228 0.47 -2.23 -15.72
CA ASN A 228 0.50 -3.55 -15.10
C ASN A 228 1.10 -3.42 -13.69
N PRO A 229 0.52 -4.06 -12.67
CA PRO A 229 1.19 -4.19 -11.38
C PRO A 229 2.53 -4.92 -11.53
N VAL A 230 3.55 -4.43 -10.83
CA VAL A 230 4.88 -5.05 -10.78
C VAL A 230 5.04 -5.74 -9.44
N LYS A 231 5.38 -7.03 -9.46
CA LYS A 231 5.61 -7.86 -8.27
C LYS A 231 7.10 -8.06 -8.08
N LEU A 232 7.63 -7.51 -6.98
CA LEU A 232 9.00 -7.62 -6.51
C LEU A 232 9.02 -8.49 -5.24
N THR A 233 9.74 -9.61 -5.29
CA THR A 233 9.88 -10.53 -4.16
C THR A 233 11.34 -10.65 -3.78
N PHE A 234 11.70 -10.21 -2.57
CA PHE A 234 13.01 -10.42 -1.98
C PHE A 234 13.04 -11.74 -1.22
N GLN A 235 14.10 -12.52 -1.39
CA GLN A 235 14.40 -13.68 -0.56
C GLN A 235 15.00 -13.18 0.76
N LEU A 236 14.12 -12.93 1.72
CA LEU A 236 14.46 -12.33 3.01
C LEU A 236 13.84 -13.17 4.12
N LYS A 237 14.69 -13.73 4.98
CA LYS A 237 14.24 -14.44 6.18
C LYS A 237 13.97 -13.44 7.30
N PHE A 238 12.73 -13.41 7.78
CA PHE A 238 12.31 -12.60 8.93
C PHE A 238 11.17 -13.26 9.70
N THR A 239 11.01 -12.84 10.95
CA THR A 239 9.91 -13.31 11.81
C THR A 239 8.86 -12.23 11.96
N THR A 240 7.60 -12.65 11.99
CA THR A 240 6.47 -11.78 12.28
C THR A 240 5.70 -12.33 13.47
N LEU A 241 5.11 -11.42 14.26
CA LEU A 241 4.14 -11.79 15.26
C LEU A 241 2.86 -12.16 14.53
N HIS A 242 2.56 -13.45 14.47
CA HIS A 242 1.29 -13.90 13.94
C HIS A 242 0.22 -13.69 15.00
N ASN A 243 -0.40 -12.53 14.97
CA ASN A 243 -1.61 -12.26 15.73
C ASN A 243 -2.73 -13.09 15.10
N ILE A 244 -3.03 -14.25 15.71
CA ILE A 244 -4.21 -15.08 15.41
C ILE A 244 -5.50 -14.28 15.69
N VAL A 245 -5.37 -13.24 16.51
CA VAL A 245 -6.46 -12.44 17.06
C VAL A 245 -6.47 -11.07 16.37
N THR A 246 -7.57 -10.72 15.71
CA THR A 246 -7.80 -9.35 15.22
C THR A 246 -8.30 -8.53 16.41
N THR A 247 -7.76 -7.33 16.61
CA THR A 247 -8.17 -6.44 17.70
C THR A 247 -8.67 -5.11 17.16
N HIS A 248 -9.64 -4.52 17.85
CA HIS A 248 -10.14 -3.17 17.59
C HIS A 248 -9.93 -2.31 18.82
N THR A 249 -9.20 -1.21 18.66
CA THR A 249 -8.96 -0.22 19.71
C THR A 249 -9.85 0.98 19.50
N ASP A 250 -10.69 1.28 20.49
CA ASP A 250 -11.48 2.52 20.52
C ASP A 250 -10.58 3.67 21.02
N TRP A 251 -10.08 4.48 20.09
CA TRP A 251 -9.15 5.56 20.41
C TRP A 251 -9.77 6.64 21.31
N THR A 252 -11.08 6.84 21.25
CA THR A 252 -11.79 7.76 22.15
C THR A 252 -11.77 7.20 23.58
N LYS A 253 -12.03 5.91 23.77
CA LYS A 253 -11.89 5.25 25.09
C LYS A 253 -10.46 5.25 25.57
N PHE A 254 -9.49 5.01 24.69
CA PHE A 254 -8.07 5.06 25.01
C PHE A 254 -7.68 6.44 25.54
N GLN A 255 -8.04 7.50 24.81
CA GLN A 255 -7.78 8.89 25.21
C GLN A 255 -8.48 9.24 26.52
N ASN A 256 -9.75 8.84 26.69
CA ASN A 256 -10.49 9.08 27.92
C ASN A 256 -9.90 8.35 29.13
N TYR A 257 -9.42 7.12 28.94
CA TYR A 257 -8.71 6.38 29.99
C TYR A 257 -7.45 7.12 30.43
N LEU A 258 -6.63 7.57 29.47
CA LEU A 258 -5.42 8.34 29.81
C LEU A 258 -5.77 9.67 30.49
N LYS A 259 -6.82 10.37 30.06
CA LYS A 259 -7.20 11.65 30.70
C LYS A 259 -7.70 11.49 32.12
N ASN A 260 -8.50 10.44 32.38
CA ASN A 260 -9.32 10.36 33.60
C ASN A 260 -8.84 9.32 34.60
N GLN A 261 -8.10 8.29 34.17
CA GLN A 261 -7.72 7.15 35.01
C GLN A 261 -6.21 7.00 35.21
N THR A 262 -5.39 7.85 34.58
CA THR A 262 -3.94 7.83 34.81
C THR A 262 -3.47 9.10 35.52
N ASP A 263 -2.77 8.89 36.62
CA ASP A 263 -2.18 9.95 37.42
C ASP A 263 -0.81 10.35 36.84
N TYR A 264 -0.80 11.49 36.14
CA TYR A 264 0.40 12.11 35.56
C TYR A 264 1.08 13.11 36.49
N ARG A 265 0.81 13.08 37.80
CA ARG A 265 1.54 13.93 38.75
C ARG A 265 3.04 13.86 38.48
N PRO A 266 3.71 15.01 38.27
CA PRO A 266 5.12 15.04 37.93
C PRO A 266 5.93 14.33 39.01
N LEU A 267 6.68 13.31 38.62
CA LEU A 267 7.71 12.75 39.49
C LEU A 267 8.82 13.80 39.63
N LYS A 268 9.29 14.06 40.85
CA LYS A 268 10.54 14.81 41.03
C LYS A 268 11.67 13.93 40.51
N ILE A 269 12.27 14.32 39.41
CA ILE A 269 13.40 13.62 38.80
C ILE A 269 14.68 14.18 39.40
N ASN A 270 15.33 13.42 40.28
CA ASN A 270 16.60 13.82 40.90
C ASN A 270 17.75 12.86 40.55
N SER A 271 17.45 11.75 39.87
CA SER A 271 18.42 10.70 39.51
C SER A 271 18.04 10.02 38.19
N ASN A 272 18.99 9.29 37.60
CA ASN A 272 18.73 8.44 36.43
C ASN A 272 17.68 7.36 36.73
N THR A 273 17.67 6.84 37.96
CA THR A 273 16.68 5.85 38.41
C THR A 273 15.26 6.41 38.37
N ASP A 274 15.08 7.69 38.73
CA ASP A 274 13.77 8.35 38.66
C ASP A 274 13.28 8.49 37.21
N ILE A 275 14.20 8.66 36.25
CA ILE A 275 13.88 8.67 34.82
C ILE A 275 13.38 7.29 34.39
N GLU A 276 14.08 6.22 34.76
CA GLU A 276 13.64 4.85 34.43
C GLU A 276 12.26 4.54 35.00
N ILE A 277 12.01 4.90 36.27
CA ILE A 277 10.70 4.73 36.92
C ILE A 277 9.62 5.54 36.19
N ALA A 278 9.91 6.77 35.80
CA ALA A 278 8.97 7.61 35.06
C ALA A 278 8.62 7.01 33.69
N VAL A 279 9.62 6.53 32.94
CA VAL A 279 9.44 5.85 31.65
C VAL A 279 8.65 4.56 31.82
N GLU A 280 8.94 3.76 32.84
CA GLU A 280 8.20 2.53 33.12
C GLU A 280 6.74 2.84 33.47
N LYS A 281 6.48 3.84 34.31
CA LYS A 281 5.13 4.25 34.69
C LYS A 281 4.34 4.78 33.49
N PHE A 282 4.97 5.61 32.66
CA PHE A 282 4.38 6.10 31.41
C PHE A 282 4.04 4.94 30.46
N THR A 283 4.96 4.01 30.27
CA THR A 283 4.77 2.82 29.44
C THR A 283 3.64 1.94 29.96
N LYS A 284 3.57 1.70 31.28
CA LYS A 284 2.47 0.95 31.91
C LYS A 284 1.13 1.63 31.73
N ASN A 285 1.05 2.95 31.86
CA ASN A 285 -0.17 3.72 31.64
C ASN A 285 -0.68 3.55 30.20
N LEU A 286 0.20 3.65 29.20
CA LEU A 286 -0.15 3.41 27.79
C LEU A 286 -0.62 1.96 27.56
N GLN A 287 0.08 0.98 28.12
CA GLN A 287 -0.29 -0.43 27.99
C GLN A 287 -1.64 -0.74 28.64
N ASN A 288 -1.94 -0.15 29.80
CA ASN A 288 -3.20 -0.33 30.50
C ASN A 288 -4.36 0.33 29.75
N ALA A 289 -4.18 1.57 29.28
CA ALA A 289 -5.16 2.24 28.44
C ALA A 289 -5.44 1.45 27.17
N HIS A 290 -4.39 0.91 26.53
CA HIS A 290 -4.53 0.07 25.36
C HIS A 290 -5.33 -1.19 25.66
N ARG A 291 -5.00 -1.92 26.74
CA ARG A 291 -5.76 -3.11 27.16
C ARG A 291 -7.22 -2.81 27.46
N PHE A 292 -7.51 -1.68 28.10
CA PHE A 292 -8.88 -1.25 28.41
C PHE A 292 -9.69 -0.90 27.16
N ALA A 293 -9.07 -0.20 26.21
CA ALA A 293 -9.73 0.29 25.00
C ALA A 293 -9.78 -0.72 23.85
N THR A 294 -9.05 -1.83 23.97
CA THR A 294 -8.87 -2.81 22.90
C THR A 294 -9.67 -4.07 23.16
N LYS A 295 -10.53 -4.44 22.21
CA LYS A 295 -11.27 -5.71 22.23
C LYS A 295 -10.82 -6.62 21.09
N THR A 296 -10.87 -7.93 21.35
CA THR A 296 -10.76 -8.95 20.30
C THR A 296 -11.99 -8.89 19.42
N VAL A 297 -11.80 -8.87 18.11
CA VAL A 297 -12.86 -8.95 17.10
C VAL A 297 -12.66 -10.18 16.23
N LYS A 298 -13.77 -10.74 15.73
CA LYS A 298 -13.70 -11.77 14.70
C LYS A 298 -12.96 -11.19 13.50
N LYS A 299 -12.12 -12.02 12.87
CA LYS A 299 -11.41 -11.64 11.65
C LYS A 299 -12.47 -11.21 10.63
N SER A 300 -12.38 -9.98 10.15
CA SER A 300 -13.24 -9.51 9.06
C SER A 300 -13.09 -10.50 7.91
N THR A 301 -14.20 -11.13 7.54
CA THR A 301 -14.29 -11.93 6.33
C THR A 301 -13.93 -11.01 5.17
N ALA A 302 -13.08 -11.50 4.27
CA ALA A 302 -12.78 -10.79 3.03
C ALA A 302 -14.10 -10.35 2.38
N THR A 303 -14.14 -9.14 1.84
CA THR A 303 -15.30 -8.64 1.09
C THR A 303 -15.68 -9.72 0.08
N TYR A 304 -16.86 -10.32 0.23
CA TYR A 304 -17.28 -11.41 -0.63
C TYR A 304 -17.40 -10.88 -2.06
N ILE A 305 -16.69 -11.51 -2.98
CA ILE A 305 -16.79 -11.21 -4.40
C ILE A 305 -17.51 -12.39 -5.04
N HIS A 306 -18.62 -12.11 -5.72
CA HIS A 306 -19.37 -13.14 -6.42
C HIS A 306 -18.49 -13.89 -7.43
N ALA A 307 -18.66 -15.21 -7.51
CA ALA A 307 -17.86 -16.09 -8.36
C ALA A 307 -17.87 -15.67 -9.85
N ASN A 308 -19.01 -15.20 -10.36
CA ASN A 308 -19.13 -14.68 -11.72
C ASN A 308 -18.21 -13.47 -11.99
N ILE A 309 -18.03 -12.57 -11.02
CA ILE A 309 -17.12 -11.42 -11.14
C ILE A 309 -15.67 -11.92 -11.14
N LYS A 310 -15.33 -12.89 -10.27
CA LYS A 310 -13.98 -13.50 -10.26
C LYS A 310 -13.64 -14.15 -11.61
N ASP A 311 -14.58 -14.88 -12.21
CA ASP A 311 -14.36 -15.52 -13.51
C ASP A 311 -14.24 -14.51 -14.65
N LEU A 312 -14.97 -13.40 -14.59
CA LEU A 312 -14.79 -12.29 -15.52
C LEU A 312 -13.44 -11.59 -15.34
N ILE A 313 -12.97 -11.39 -14.11
CA ILE A 313 -11.63 -10.85 -13.83
C ILE A 313 -10.54 -11.76 -14.41
N LYS A 314 -10.65 -13.08 -14.22
CA LYS A 314 -9.73 -14.05 -14.83
C LYS A 314 -9.75 -13.96 -16.36
N THR A 315 -10.93 -13.84 -16.94
CA THR A 315 -11.09 -13.69 -18.40
C THR A 315 -10.47 -12.38 -18.87
N ARG A 316 -10.72 -11.26 -18.17
CA ARG A 316 -10.11 -9.95 -18.40
C ARG A 316 -8.59 -10.04 -18.37
N ASN A 317 -7.99 -10.67 -17.36
CA ASN A 317 -6.53 -10.82 -17.24
C ASN A 317 -5.95 -11.62 -18.41
N LYS A 318 -6.59 -12.72 -18.82
CA LYS A 318 -6.19 -13.50 -20.01
C LYS A 318 -6.27 -12.66 -21.29
N THR A 319 -7.38 -11.96 -21.50
CA THR A 319 -7.59 -11.08 -22.67
C THR A 319 -6.61 -9.90 -22.66
N LYS A 320 -6.32 -9.32 -21.49
CA LYS A 320 -5.32 -8.24 -21.32
C LYS A 320 -3.94 -8.74 -21.73
N LYS A 321 -3.50 -9.90 -21.21
CA LYS A 321 -2.24 -10.54 -21.63
C LYS A 321 -2.18 -10.75 -23.14
N ALA A 322 -3.22 -11.35 -23.73
CA ALA A 322 -3.28 -11.57 -25.18
C ALA A 322 -3.23 -10.25 -25.98
N GLY A 323 -3.94 -9.21 -25.54
CA GLY A 323 -3.96 -7.90 -26.18
C GLY A 323 -2.60 -7.18 -26.11
N GLN A 324 -1.90 -7.33 -24.98
CA GLN A 324 -0.56 -6.78 -24.76
C GLN A 324 0.50 -7.48 -25.64
N THR A 325 0.38 -8.80 -25.84
CA THR A 325 1.27 -9.57 -26.70
C THR A 325 0.96 -9.38 -28.19
N LEU A 326 -0.30 -9.53 -28.60
CA LEU A 326 -0.69 -9.61 -30.01
C LEU A 326 -0.99 -8.24 -30.64
N ARG A 327 -1.23 -7.21 -29.83
CA ARG A 327 -1.58 -5.84 -30.28
C ARG A 327 -2.73 -5.79 -31.30
N ASN A 328 -3.67 -6.72 -31.20
CA ASN A 328 -4.83 -6.81 -32.08
C ASN A 328 -5.99 -5.91 -31.57
N PRO A 329 -6.51 -4.98 -32.40
CA PRO A 329 -7.63 -4.11 -32.03
C PRO A 329 -8.90 -4.85 -31.60
N LEU A 330 -9.19 -6.03 -32.17
CA LEU A 330 -10.37 -6.84 -31.80
C LEU A 330 -10.26 -7.34 -30.36
N ILE A 331 -9.06 -7.74 -29.93
CA ILE A 331 -8.80 -8.16 -28.55
C ILE A 331 -8.94 -6.98 -27.59
N LYS A 332 -8.49 -5.78 -28.01
CA LYS A 332 -8.69 -4.56 -27.21
C LYS A 332 -10.16 -4.19 -27.06
N THR A 333 -10.95 -4.34 -28.12
CA THR A 333 -12.41 -4.15 -28.07
C THR A 333 -13.06 -5.13 -27.10
N GLU A 334 -12.67 -6.41 -27.14
CA GLU A 334 -13.18 -7.42 -26.23
C GLU A 334 -12.76 -7.16 -24.78
N LEU A 335 -11.51 -6.74 -24.54
CA LEU A 335 -11.02 -6.32 -23.23
C LEU A 335 -11.89 -5.20 -22.65
N ASN A 336 -12.13 -4.14 -23.44
CA ASN A 336 -12.96 -3.01 -23.03
C ASN A 336 -14.42 -3.45 -22.75
N ARG A 337 -14.94 -4.44 -23.50
CA ARG A 337 -16.28 -5.02 -23.27
C ARG A 337 -16.35 -5.73 -21.91
N ILE A 338 -15.35 -6.57 -21.60
CA ILE A 338 -15.27 -7.30 -20.33
C ILE A 338 -15.12 -6.33 -19.15
N GLU A 339 -14.27 -5.29 -19.27
CA GLU A 339 -14.09 -4.27 -18.23
C GLU A 339 -15.39 -3.51 -17.92
N LYS A 340 -16.16 -3.15 -18.96
CA LYS A 340 -17.48 -2.54 -18.78
C LYS A 340 -18.46 -3.48 -18.07
N LEU A 341 -18.42 -4.77 -18.39
CA LEU A 341 -19.28 -5.77 -17.77
C LEU A 341 -18.94 -5.96 -16.28
N ILE A 342 -17.65 -6.04 -15.93
CA ILE A 342 -17.19 -6.11 -14.54
C ILE A 342 -17.68 -4.89 -13.75
N LYS A 343 -17.48 -3.68 -14.29
CA LYS A 343 -17.92 -2.43 -13.64
C LYS A 343 -19.44 -2.40 -13.41
N LYS A 344 -20.22 -2.88 -14.38
CA LYS A 344 -21.69 -2.96 -14.27
C LYS A 344 -22.11 -3.95 -13.18
N LEU A 345 -21.54 -5.14 -13.16
CA LEU A 345 -21.91 -6.19 -12.20
C LEU A 345 -21.48 -5.86 -10.78
N ASP A 346 -20.28 -5.31 -10.60
CA ASP A 346 -19.78 -4.87 -9.29
C ASP A 346 -20.67 -3.74 -8.72
N LYS A 347 -21.05 -2.76 -9.56
CA LYS A 347 -21.99 -1.71 -9.14
C LYS A 347 -23.34 -2.28 -8.71
N ASN A 348 -23.90 -3.22 -9.48
CA ASN A 348 -25.20 -3.83 -9.17
C ASN A 348 -25.13 -4.67 -7.88
N SER A 349 -24.01 -5.39 -7.66
CA SER A 349 -23.78 -6.17 -6.44
C SER A 349 -23.84 -5.28 -5.21
N ARG A 350 -23.09 -4.17 -5.21
CA ARG A 350 -23.06 -3.22 -4.09
C ARG A 350 -24.42 -2.62 -3.79
N GLN A 351 -25.18 -2.25 -4.83
CA GLN A 351 -26.53 -1.73 -4.65
C GLN A 351 -27.47 -2.78 -4.03
N LYS A 352 -27.33 -4.05 -4.41
CA LYS A 352 -28.12 -5.15 -3.84
C LYS A 352 -27.77 -5.39 -2.38
N ASP A 353 -26.48 -5.41 -2.05
CA ASP A 353 -26.00 -5.56 -0.68
C ASP A 353 -26.50 -4.41 0.22
N GLU A 354 -26.44 -3.16 -0.28
CA GLU A 354 -26.97 -1.98 0.43
C GLU A 354 -28.50 -2.08 0.65
N THR A 355 -29.25 -2.54 -0.35
CA THR A 355 -30.71 -2.73 -0.19
C THR A 355 -31.05 -3.86 0.78
N GLU A 356 -30.32 -4.98 0.74
CA GLU A 356 -30.54 -6.11 1.66
C GLU A 356 -30.18 -5.73 3.11
N GLU A 357 -29.11 -4.96 3.32
CA GLU A 357 -28.78 -4.41 4.64
C GLU A 357 -29.90 -3.48 5.15
N LEU A 358 -30.37 -2.53 4.33
CA LEU A 358 -31.45 -1.62 4.70
C LEU A 358 -32.78 -2.35 4.99
N GLU A 359 -33.09 -3.40 4.24
CA GLU A 359 -34.26 -4.25 4.49
C GLU A 359 -34.12 -5.05 5.79
N ALA A 360 -32.93 -5.59 6.07
CA ALA A 360 -32.65 -6.30 7.32
C ALA A 360 -32.75 -5.38 8.55
N PHE A 361 -32.32 -4.12 8.44
CA PHE A 361 -32.49 -3.10 9.49
C PHE A 361 -33.95 -2.71 9.71
N ASN A 362 -34.83 -2.84 8.71
CA ASN A 362 -36.25 -2.52 8.84
C ASN A 362 -37.09 -3.66 9.44
N THR A 363 -36.51 -4.84 9.67
CA THR A 363 -37.23 -6.01 10.20
C THR A 363 -37.03 -6.30 11.69
N GLU A 364 -36.20 -5.53 12.39
CA GLU A 364 -36.10 -5.61 13.86
C GLU A 364 -36.27 -4.21 14.48
N ASP A 365 -37.32 -4.10 15.30
CA ASP A 365 -37.74 -2.96 16.12
C ASP A 365 -38.53 -1.82 15.43
N GLY A 366 -39.79 -2.14 15.15
CA GLY A 366 -40.88 -1.17 15.01
C GLY A 366 -41.17 -0.40 16.30
N THR A 367 -40.33 0.56 16.65
CA THR A 367 -40.66 1.66 17.56
C THR A 367 -40.15 2.98 16.99
N LEU A 368 -41.10 3.88 16.71
CA LEU A 368 -40.91 5.29 16.36
C LEU A 368 -40.24 6.07 17.49
#